data_AF-A0A2D6M125-F1
#
_entry.id   AF-A0A2D6M125-F1
#
_cell.length_a   1.000
_cell.length_b   1.000
_cell.length_c   1.000
_cell.angle_alpha   90.00
_cell.angle_beta   90.00
_cell.angle_gamma   90.00
#
_symmetry.space_group_name_H-M   'P 1'
#
loop_
_entity.id
_entity.type
_entity.pdbx_description
1 polymer ?
#
loop_
_entity_poly.entity_id
_entity_poly.type
_entity_poly.pdbx_seq_one_letter_code
_entity_poly.pdbx_strand_id
1 'polypeptide(L)'
;MTQRNNILLIVKQQPGIDYNSLLNKISSSYGSINSARAALSRALKDLSALGMLKRQGNNIFITAKGSASINQEMKSKLILKLNQSIKGKNPVEEINSIVEMLSTLIERSKQDRDLLKAAKGSAEFYIADLAELKEGLDKRIHNLNYLGGIMLQQISSLQELNFNDNRKQPFDPKTKKIVSQLVQSQKSEELTAEFLKQDLLQHATTELNGKQQGNTLILDKKHLAKLLSFIEKNSQTESSPVNLYLPPLKIIIDFPHIYFTGSCNKLNSILGEEK
;
A
#
# COMPACT_ATOMS: atom_id res chain seq x y z
N MET A 1 6.63 -24.63 -7.67
CA MET A 1 7.79 -24.94 -8.55
C MET A 1 8.32 -26.30 -8.14
N THR A 2 8.63 -27.21 -9.08
CA THR A 2 9.21 -28.50 -8.67
C THR A 2 10.62 -28.30 -8.12
N GLN A 3 11.02 -29.13 -7.15
CA GLN A 3 12.34 -29.09 -6.50
C GLN A 3 13.50 -29.09 -7.52
N ARG A 4 13.33 -29.84 -8.61
CA ARG A 4 14.27 -29.94 -9.72
C ARG A 4 14.55 -28.59 -10.39
N ASN A 5 13.51 -27.80 -10.59
CA ASN A 5 13.60 -26.52 -11.29
C ASN A 5 14.15 -25.42 -10.40
N ASN A 6 13.89 -25.50 -9.09
CA ASN A 6 14.53 -24.60 -8.13
C ASN A 6 16.06 -24.82 -8.11
N ILE A 7 16.51 -26.07 -8.09
CA ILE A 7 17.94 -26.41 -8.11
C ILE A 7 18.61 -25.94 -9.40
N LEU A 8 18.01 -26.23 -10.56
CA LEU A 8 18.54 -25.77 -11.84
C LEU A 8 18.57 -24.23 -11.92
N LEU A 9 17.62 -23.51 -11.30
CA LEU A 9 17.55 -22.05 -11.33
C LEU A 9 18.67 -21.44 -10.49
N ILE A 10 18.89 -21.97 -9.30
CA ILE A 10 19.97 -21.55 -8.41
C ILE A 10 21.33 -21.76 -9.08
N VAL A 11 21.55 -22.92 -9.70
CA VAL A 11 22.81 -23.21 -10.43
C VAL A 11 22.98 -22.31 -11.65
N LYS A 12 21.88 -21.93 -12.34
CA LYS A 12 21.94 -20.96 -13.45
C LYS A 12 22.30 -19.55 -12.97
N GLN A 13 21.79 -19.13 -11.82
CA GLN A 13 22.06 -17.82 -11.23
C GLN A 13 23.47 -17.73 -10.61
N GLN A 14 24.01 -18.86 -10.16
CA GLN A 14 25.36 -18.97 -9.60
C GLN A 14 26.12 -20.12 -10.26
N PRO A 15 26.66 -19.91 -11.48
CA PRO A 15 27.43 -20.92 -12.18
C PRO A 15 28.66 -21.33 -11.36
N GLY A 16 28.86 -22.64 -11.17
CA GLY A 16 29.99 -23.17 -10.41
C GLY A 16 29.75 -23.24 -8.90
N ILE A 17 28.51 -23.09 -8.43
CA ILE A 17 28.14 -23.27 -7.02
C ILE A 17 28.56 -24.65 -6.49
N ASP A 18 29.12 -24.70 -5.27
CA ASP A 18 29.47 -25.94 -4.60
C ASP A 18 28.26 -26.58 -3.89
N TYR A 19 28.40 -27.85 -3.52
CA TYR A 19 27.33 -28.63 -2.90
C TYR A 19 26.82 -28.04 -1.58
N ASN A 20 27.70 -27.55 -0.71
CA ASN A 20 27.32 -27.03 0.61
C ASN A 20 26.62 -25.67 0.48
N SER A 21 27.12 -24.82 -0.42
CA SER A 21 26.49 -23.54 -0.76
C SER A 21 25.10 -23.73 -1.36
N LEU A 22 24.94 -24.72 -2.24
CA LEU A 22 23.63 -25.07 -2.81
C LEU A 22 22.69 -25.67 -1.75
N LEU A 23 23.20 -26.51 -0.84
CA LEU A 23 22.44 -27.09 0.27
C LEU A 23 21.90 -26.01 1.22
N ASN A 24 22.73 -25.02 1.57
CA ASN A 24 22.33 -23.91 2.44
C ASN A 24 21.20 -23.06 1.84
N LYS A 25 21.14 -22.94 0.51
CA LYS A 25 20.10 -22.16 -0.18
C LYS A 25 18.74 -22.85 -0.23
N ILE A 26 18.71 -24.17 -0.10
CA ILE A 26 17.46 -24.95 -0.19
C ILE A 26 17.02 -25.51 1.17
N SER A 27 17.89 -25.47 2.18
CA SER A 27 17.67 -26.12 3.49
C SER A 27 16.45 -25.57 4.22
N SER A 28 16.13 -24.29 4.05
CA SER A 28 14.96 -23.61 4.63
C SER A 28 13.62 -24.21 4.19
N SER A 29 13.61 -24.98 3.09
CA SER A 29 12.41 -25.64 2.56
C SER A 29 12.15 -27.03 3.16
N TYR A 30 12.98 -27.49 4.10
CA TYR A 30 12.88 -28.82 4.70
C TYR A 30 12.88 -28.75 6.23
N GLY A 31 12.14 -29.65 6.87
CA GLY A 31 12.08 -29.75 8.34
C GLY A 31 13.39 -30.21 9.01
N SER A 32 14.38 -30.69 8.25
CA SER A 32 15.72 -30.99 8.76
C SER A 32 16.80 -30.86 7.69
N ILE A 33 18.04 -30.57 8.12
CA ILE A 33 19.21 -30.49 7.24
C ILE A 33 19.52 -31.85 6.57
N ASN A 34 19.26 -32.95 7.28
CA ASN A 34 19.48 -34.31 6.77
C ASN A 34 18.49 -34.65 5.66
N SER A 35 17.22 -34.23 5.81
CA SER A 35 16.20 -34.36 4.77
C SER A 35 16.57 -33.53 3.53
N ALA A 36 17.04 -32.29 3.71
CA ALA A 36 17.49 -31.43 2.63
C ALA A 36 18.69 -32.05 1.87
N ARG A 37 19.66 -32.62 2.61
CA ARG A 37 20.85 -33.28 2.05
C ARG A 37 20.49 -34.49 1.19
N ALA A 38 19.61 -35.35 1.69
CA ALA A 38 19.13 -36.51 0.96
C ALA A 38 18.36 -36.12 -0.31
N ALA A 39 17.48 -35.12 -0.21
CA ALA A 39 16.69 -34.62 -1.32
C ALA A 39 17.57 -33.95 -2.40
N LEU A 40 18.57 -33.16 -2.01
CA LEU A 40 19.54 -32.55 -2.91
C LEU A 40 20.39 -33.59 -3.63
N SER A 41 20.88 -34.59 -2.91
CA SER A 41 21.72 -35.64 -3.48
C SER A 41 20.99 -36.41 -4.59
N ARG A 42 19.74 -36.80 -4.33
CA ARG A 42 18.87 -37.45 -5.33
C ARG A 42 18.63 -36.54 -6.54
N ALA A 43 18.22 -35.29 -6.30
CA ALA A 43 17.94 -34.35 -7.37
C ALA A 43 19.17 -34.04 -8.24
N LEU A 44 20.37 -33.91 -7.65
CA LEU A 44 21.60 -33.71 -8.42
C LEU A 44 21.99 -34.95 -9.22
N LYS A 45 21.80 -36.15 -8.68
CA LYS A 45 22.05 -37.41 -9.40
C LYS A 45 21.12 -37.50 -10.62
N ASP A 46 19.84 -37.23 -10.43
CA ASP A 46 18.84 -37.29 -11.50
C ASP A 46 19.09 -36.22 -12.58
N LEU A 47 19.37 -34.98 -12.17
CA LEU A 47 19.68 -33.88 -13.09
C LEU A 47 20.97 -34.11 -13.89
N SER A 48 21.97 -34.76 -13.28
CA SER A 48 23.21 -35.14 -13.96
C SER A 48 22.96 -36.29 -14.93
N ALA A 49 22.18 -37.30 -14.54
CA ALA A 49 21.79 -38.42 -15.40
C ALA A 49 20.98 -37.97 -16.63
N LEU A 50 20.12 -36.96 -16.46
CA LEU A 50 19.39 -36.33 -17.56
C LEU A 50 20.26 -35.40 -18.43
N GLY A 51 21.53 -35.22 -18.08
CA GLY A 51 22.47 -34.34 -18.78
C GLY A 51 22.15 -32.85 -18.63
N MET A 52 21.40 -32.46 -17.60
CA MET A 52 21.00 -31.06 -17.34
C MET A 52 22.03 -30.30 -16.48
N LEU A 53 22.84 -31.04 -15.71
CA LEU A 53 23.96 -30.51 -14.92
C LEU A 53 25.26 -31.23 -15.28
N LYS A 54 26.39 -30.53 -15.11
CA LYS A 54 27.73 -31.09 -15.20
C LYS A 54 28.51 -30.71 -13.94
N ARG A 55 29.28 -31.67 -13.41
CA ARG A 55 30.21 -31.43 -12.30
C ARG A 55 31.63 -31.25 -12.83
N GLN A 56 32.34 -30.26 -12.29
CA GLN A 56 33.77 -30.08 -12.49
C GLN A 56 34.41 -29.93 -11.11
N GLY A 57 35.05 -30.99 -10.61
CA GLY A 57 35.47 -31.07 -9.21
C GLY A 57 34.27 -30.96 -8.26
N ASN A 58 34.36 -30.04 -7.29
CA ASN A 58 33.30 -29.77 -6.31
C ASN A 58 32.22 -28.79 -6.81
N ASN A 59 32.40 -28.24 -8.02
CA ASN A 59 31.55 -27.18 -8.55
C ASN A 59 30.51 -27.73 -9.53
N ILE A 60 29.31 -27.16 -9.48
CA ILE A 60 28.15 -27.60 -10.27
C ILE A 60 27.82 -26.53 -11.31
N PHE A 61 27.70 -26.95 -12.56
CA PHE A 61 27.39 -26.09 -13.71
C PHE A 61 26.13 -26.59 -14.43
N ILE A 62 25.34 -25.65 -14.96
CA ILE A 62 24.22 -25.98 -15.82
C ILE A 62 24.71 -26.26 -17.25
N THR A 63 24.18 -27.31 -17.88
CA THR A 63 24.48 -27.60 -19.29
C THR A 63 23.58 -26.80 -20.22
N ALA A 64 23.88 -26.76 -21.52
CA ALA A 64 22.98 -26.19 -22.52
C ALA A 64 21.58 -26.82 -22.47
N LYS A 65 21.50 -28.15 -22.27
CA LYS A 65 20.25 -28.90 -22.12
C LYS A 65 19.47 -28.50 -20.85
N GLY A 66 20.16 -28.33 -19.72
CA GLY A 66 19.54 -27.86 -18.47
C GLY A 66 19.04 -26.42 -18.57
N SER A 67 19.82 -25.55 -19.20
CA SER A 67 19.46 -24.14 -19.42
C SER A 67 18.24 -24.03 -20.34
N ALA A 68 18.21 -24.78 -21.44
CA ALA A 68 17.07 -24.86 -22.35
C ALA A 68 15.79 -25.36 -21.64
N SER A 69 15.90 -26.41 -20.82
CA SER A 69 14.79 -26.98 -20.04
C SER A 69 14.16 -25.98 -19.06
N ILE A 70 14.98 -25.27 -18.27
CA ILE A 70 14.48 -24.23 -17.37
C ILE A 70 13.86 -23.06 -18.12
N ASN A 71 14.52 -22.64 -19.19
CA ASN A 71 14.05 -21.53 -20.00
C ASN A 71 12.69 -21.88 -20.59
N GLN A 72 12.53 -23.09 -21.13
CA GLN A 72 11.25 -23.57 -21.64
C GLN A 72 10.16 -23.54 -20.57
N GLU A 73 10.41 -24.03 -19.36
CA GLU A 73 9.39 -24.01 -18.30
C GLU A 73 9.05 -22.59 -17.79
N MET A 74 10.04 -21.71 -17.64
CA MET A 74 9.78 -20.31 -17.26
C MET A 74 9.05 -19.55 -18.37
N LYS A 75 9.39 -19.81 -19.64
CA LYS A 75 8.71 -19.27 -20.83
C LYS A 75 7.25 -19.76 -20.88
N SER A 76 7.00 -21.04 -20.60
CA SER A 76 5.65 -21.60 -20.49
C SER A 76 4.83 -20.96 -19.37
N LYS A 77 5.42 -20.64 -18.21
CA LYS A 77 4.67 -19.99 -17.11
C LYS A 77 4.19 -18.59 -17.44
N LEU A 78 4.98 -17.77 -18.14
CA LEU A 78 4.56 -16.43 -18.55
C LEU A 78 3.36 -16.50 -19.51
N ILE A 79 3.44 -17.38 -20.51
CA ILE A 79 2.38 -17.59 -21.50
C ILE A 79 1.12 -18.16 -20.81
N LEU A 80 1.27 -19.13 -19.92
CA LEU A 80 0.15 -19.70 -19.16
C LEU A 80 -0.57 -18.65 -18.31
N LYS A 81 0.17 -17.77 -17.62
CA LYS A 81 -0.44 -16.68 -16.86
C LYS A 81 -1.17 -15.69 -17.76
N LEU A 82 -0.58 -15.34 -18.91
CA LEU A 82 -1.25 -14.49 -19.89
C LEU A 82 -2.54 -15.12 -20.41
N ASN A 83 -2.54 -16.42 -20.72
CA ASN A 83 -3.75 -17.14 -21.11
C ASN A 83 -4.81 -17.05 -20.01
N GLN A 84 -4.43 -17.33 -18.76
CA GLN A 84 -5.34 -17.28 -17.60
C GLN A 84 -5.94 -15.89 -17.36
N SER A 85 -5.12 -14.84 -17.43
CA SER A 85 -5.58 -13.47 -17.18
C SER A 85 -6.42 -12.92 -18.32
N ILE A 86 -6.05 -13.19 -19.57
CA ILE A 86 -6.78 -12.66 -20.74
C ILE A 86 -8.09 -13.41 -20.98
N LYS A 87 -8.10 -14.74 -20.81
CA LYS A 87 -9.31 -15.58 -20.95
C LYS A 87 -10.05 -15.78 -19.63
N GLY A 88 -9.62 -15.10 -18.58
CA GLY A 88 -10.24 -15.16 -17.26
C GLY A 88 -11.63 -14.54 -17.24
N LYS A 89 -12.29 -14.61 -16.08
CA LYS A 89 -13.66 -14.07 -15.93
C LYS A 89 -13.71 -12.54 -16.00
N ASN A 90 -12.70 -11.85 -15.43
CA ASN A 90 -12.66 -10.39 -15.33
C ASN A 90 -11.32 -9.82 -15.84
N PRO A 91 -11.01 -9.95 -17.14
CA PRO A 91 -9.69 -9.56 -17.66
C PRO A 91 -9.42 -8.04 -17.54
N VAL A 92 -10.47 -7.21 -17.55
CA VAL A 92 -10.37 -5.75 -17.38
C VAL A 92 -9.87 -5.37 -15.98
N GLU A 93 -10.11 -6.19 -14.95
CA GLU A 93 -9.62 -5.94 -13.58
C GLU A 93 -8.12 -6.27 -13.45
N GLU A 94 -7.63 -7.21 -14.25
CA GLU A 94 -6.23 -7.64 -14.27
C GLU A 94 -5.37 -6.85 -15.27
N ILE A 95 -5.90 -5.79 -15.87
CA ILE A 95 -5.30 -5.09 -17.02
C ILE A 95 -3.85 -4.67 -16.79
N ASN A 96 -3.51 -4.17 -15.59
CA ASN A 96 -2.15 -3.77 -15.25
C ASN A 96 -1.17 -4.95 -15.35
N SER A 97 -1.56 -6.10 -14.78
CA SER A 97 -0.74 -7.31 -14.81
C SER A 97 -0.63 -7.87 -16.23
N ILE A 98 -1.71 -7.85 -16.99
CA ILE A 98 -1.73 -8.27 -18.40
C ILE A 98 -0.76 -7.41 -19.22
N VAL A 99 -0.81 -6.09 -19.09
CA VAL A 99 0.08 -5.16 -19.81
C VAL A 99 1.54 -5.39 -19.45
N GLU A 100 1.87 -5.56 -18.18
CA GLU A 100 3.23 -5.86 -17.72
C GLU A 100 3.76 -7.19 -18.29
N MET A 101 2.93 -8.23 -18.26
CA MET A 101 3.28 -9.56 -18.77
C MET A 101 3.42 -9.55 -20.30
N LEU A 102 2.54 -8.87 -21.02
CA LEU A 102 2.63 -8.70 -22.48
C LEU A 102 3.88 -7.93 -22.86
N SER A 103 4.18 -6.83 -22.17
CA SER A 103 5.39 -6.04 -22.40
C SER A 103 6.65 -6.87 -22.19
N THR A 104 6.69 -7.65 -21.11
CA THR A 104 7.79 -8.58 -20.82
C THR A 104 7.92 -9.66 -21.91
N LEU A 105 6.80 -10.21 -22.38
CA LEU A 105 6.79 -11.21 -23.43
C LEU A 105 7.30 -10.64 -24.76
N ILE A 106 6.86 -9.45 -25.15
CA ILE A 106 7.25 -8.76 -26.39
C ILE A 106 8.75 -8.46 -26.37
N GLU A 107 9.25 -7.80 -25.34
CA GLU A 107 10.66 -7.42 -25.24
C GLU A 107 11.59 -8.63 -25.26
N ARG A 108 11.26 -9.68 -24.50
CA ARG A 108 12.06 -10.91 -24.50
C ARG A 108 11.98 -11.64 -25.83
N SER A 109 10.83 -11.65 -26.50
CA SER A 109 10.65 -12.33 -27.79
C SER A 109 11.41 -11.68 -28.93
N LYS A 110 11.71 -10.37 -28.84
CA LYS A 110 12.61 -9.69 -29.80
C LYS A 110 14.03 -10.24 -29.74
N GLN A 111 14.47 -10.68 -28.56
CA GLN A 111 15.83 -11.15 -28.29
C GLN A 111 15.96 -12.68 -28.34
N ASP A 112 14.87 -13.41 -28.15
CA ASP A 112 14.83 -14.88 -28.00
C ASP A 112 13.84 -15.52 -28.98
N ARG A 113 14.35 -16.05 -30.10
CA ARG A 113 13.54 -16.67 -31.17
C ARG A 113 12.77 -17.90 -30.69
N ASP A 114 13.33 -18.67 -29.75
CA ASP A 114 12.66 -19.85 -29.21
C ASP A 114 11.47 -19.45 -28.34
N LEU A 115 11.60 -18.37 -27.57
CA LEU A 115 10.47 -17.80 -26.84
C LEU A 115 9.40 -17.29 -27.79
N LEU A 116 9.76 -16.58 -28.87
CA LEU A 116 8.80 -16.11 -29.86
C LEU A 116 8.02 -17.28 -30.49
N LYS A 117 8.72 -18.36 -30.85
CA LYS A 117 8.10 -19.57 -31.42
C LYS A 117 7.16 -20.23 -30.41
N ALA A 118 7.58 -20.35 -29.15
CA ALA A 118 6.74 -20.88 -28.08
C ALA A 118 5.51 -20.00 -27.81
N ALA A 119 5.68 -18.68 -27.75
CA ALA A 119 4.59 -17.73 -27.56
C ALA A 119 3.53 -17.85 -28.65
N LYS A 120 3.95 -17.91 -29.92
CA LYS A 120 3.04 -18.11 -31.05
C LYS A 120 2.30 -19.46 -31.03
N GLY A 121 2.97 -20.51 -30.56
CA GLY A 121 2.41 -21.87 -30.56
C GLY A 121 1.63 -22.25 -29.29
N SER A 122 1.77 -21.50 -28.19
CA SER A 122 1.20 -21.85 -26.88
C SER A 122 0.31 -20.76 -26.28
N ALA A 123 0.20 -19.59 -26.92
CA ALA A 123 -0.80 -18.60 -26.54
C ALA A 123 -2.20 -19.11 -26.93
N GLU A 124 -3.14 -19.02 -25.99
CA GLU A 124 -4.56 -19.34 -26.20
C GLU A 124 -5.39 -18.07 -26.46
N PHE A 125 -4.77 -16.91 -26.33
CA PHE A 125 -5.36 -15.61 -26.66
C PHE A 125 -4.90 -15.12 -28.04
N TYR A 126 -5.76 -14.35 -28.67
CA TYR A 126 -5.58 -13.72 -29.97
C TYR A 126 -5.47 -12.20 -29.82
N ILE A 127 -4.99 -11.54 -30.87
CA ILE A 127 -4.98 -10.07 -30.93
C ILE A 127 -6.41 -9.51 -30.79
N ALA A 128 -7.42 -10.22 -31.31
CA ALA A 128 -8.83 -9.84 -31.16
C ALA A 128 -9.26 -9.82 -29.68
N ASP A 129 -8.82 -10.77 -28.86
CA ASP A 129 -9.12 -10.76 -27.42
C ASP A 129 -8.52 -9.53 -26.72
N LEU A 130 -7.34 -9.08 -27.17
CA LEU A 130 -6.73 -7.85 -26.66
C LEU A 130 -7.48 -6.59 -27.10
N ALA A 131 -8.07 -6.61 -28.31
CA ALA A 131 -8.92 -5.53 -28.79
C ALA A 131 -10.24 -5.45 -28.01
N GLU A 132 -10.90 -6.58 -27.76
CA GLU A 132 -12.09 -6.67 -26.90
C GLU A 132 -11.78 -6.20 -25.47
N LEU A 133 -10.62 -6.59 -24.94
CA LEU A 133 -10.15 -6.14 -23.63
C LEU A 133 -9.99 -4.61 -23.58
N LYS A 134 -9.42 -4.01 -24.63
CA LYS A 134 -9.30 -2.55 -24.76
C LYS A 134 -10.68 -1.88 -24.79
N GLU A 135 -11.62 -2.39 -25.58
CA GLU A 135 -12.99 -1.84 -25.62
C GLU A 135 -13.69 -1.93 -24.25
N GLY A 136 -13.50 -3.04 -23.53
CA GLY A 136 -13.98 -3.20 -22.16
C GLY A 136 -13.38 -2.18 -21.20
N LEU A 137 -12.07 -1.91 -21.32
CA LEU A 137 -11.39 -0.88 -20.55
C LEU A 137 -11.93 0.52 -20.85
N ASP A 138 -12.10 0.87 -22.12
CA ASP A 138 -12.62 2.17 -22.55
C ASP A 138 -14.05 2.41 -21.99
N LYS A 139 -14.91 1.39 -22.04
CA LYS A 139 -16.25 1.44 -21.43
C LYS A 139 -16.19 1.67 -19.91
N ARG A 140 -15.26 0.99 -19.23
CA ARG A 140 -15.07 1.16 -17.78
C ARG A 140 -14.59 2.57 -17.44
N ILE A 141 -13.63 3.11 -18.19
CA ILE A 141 -13.15 4.49 -18.02
C ILE A 141 -14.31 5.48 -18.19
N HIS A 142 -15.11 5.31 -19.24
CA HIS A 142 -16.27 6.17 -19.48
C HIS A 142 -17.26 6.14 -18.30
N ASN A 143 -17.59 4.94 -17.81
CA ASN A 143 -18.48 4.78 -16.65
C ASN A 143 -17.90 5.43 -15.38
N LEU A 144 -16.62 5.20 -15.09
CA LEU A 144 -15.96 5.82 -13.92
C LEU A 144 -15.93 7.34 -14.00
N ASN A 145 -15.71 7.91 -15.19
CA ASN A 145 -15.77 9.36 -15.40
C ASN A 145 -17.18 9.91 -15.18
N TYR A 146 -18.20 9.21 -15.67
CA TYR A 146 -19.59 9.56 -15.45
C TYR A 146 -19.96 9.54 -13.96
N LEU A 147 -19.63 8.45 -13.25
CA LEU A 147 -19.85 8.33 -11.80
C LEU A 147 -19.07 9.38 -11.01
N GLY A 148 -17.84 9.69 -11.42
CA GLY A 148 -17.06 10.81 -10.85
C GLY A 148 -17.80 12.14 -11.00
N GLY A 149 -18.37 12.41 -12.17
CA GLY A 149 -19.21 13.58 -12.41
C GLY A 149 -20.45 13.63 -11.50
N ILE A 150 -21.17 12.51 -11.36
CA ILE A 150 -22.32 12.43 -10.43
C ILE A 150 -21.87 12.68 -9.00
N MET A 151 -20.78 12.04 -8.55
CA MET A 151 -20.29 12.21 -7.17
C MET A 151 -19.94 13.67 -6.88
N LEU A 152 -19.34 14.40 -7.82
CA LEU A 152 -19.09 15.82 -7.68
C LEU A 152 -20.40 16.61 -7.52
N GLN A 153 -21.42 16.34 -8.34
CA GLN A 153 -22.74 16.97 -8.20
C GLN A 153 -23.37 16.69 -6.84
N GLN A 154 -23.25 15.46 -6.32
CA GLN A 154 -23.75 15.10 -5.00
C GLN A 154 -22.99 15.84 -3.89
N ILE A 155 -21.65 15.94 -3.99
CA ILE A 155 -20.83 16.72 -3.04
C ILE A 155 -21.27 18.19 -3.04
N SER A 156 -21.39 18.82 -4.21
CA SER A 156 -21.84 20.21 -4.32
C SER A 156 -23.24 20.41 -3.75
N SER A 157 -24.17 19.49 -4.03
CA SER A 157 -25.52 19.54 -3.48
C SER A 157 -25.52 19.46 -1.94
N LEU A 158 -24.70 18.59 -1.35
CA LEU A 158 -24.55 18.50 0.12
C LEU A 158 -23.92 19.76 0.71
N GLN A 159 -22.99 20.40 0.00
CA GLN A 159 -22.40 21.69 0.39
C GLN A 159 -23.44 22.81 0.35
N GLU A 160 -24.25 22.90 -0.70
CA GLU A 160 -25.37 23.85 -0.82
C GLU A 160 -26.42 23.66 0.29
N LEU A 161 -26.71 22.41 0.63
CA LEU A 161 -27.57 22.03 1.76
C LEU A 161 -26.91 22.24 3.13
N ASN A 162 -25.68 22.76 3.16
CA ASN A 162 -24.95 23.13 4.37
C ASN A 162 -24.74 21.95 5.34
N PHE A 163 -24.47 20.76 4.80
CA PHE A 163 -24.07 19.59 5.59
C PHE A 163 -22.76 19.84 6.35
N ASN A 164 -22.50 18.98 7.34
CA ASN A 164 -21.24 19.02 8.09
C ASN A 164 -20.06 18.58 7.20
N ASP A 165 -18.97 19.32 7.29
CA ASP A 165 -17.68 19.06 6.67
C ASP A 165 -16.59 18.93 7.76
N ASN A 166 -15.44 18.40 7.38
CA ASN A 166 -14.29 18.20 8.24
C ASN A 166 -13.01 18.65 7.54
N ARG A 167 -12.47 19.81 7.94
CA ARG A 167 -11.31 20.43 7.30
C ARG A 167 -10.05 20.27 8.13
N LYS A 168 -9.04 19.69 7.50
CA LYS A 168 -7.70 19.49 8.06
C LYS A 168 -6.83 20.73 7.82
N GLN A 169 -6.16 21.20 8.87
CA GLN A 169 -5.19 22.30 8.85
C GLN A 169 -3.91 21.91 9.59
N PRO A 170 -2.73 22.43 9.23
CA PRO A 170 -1.49 22.19 9.97
C PRO A 170 -1.53 22.82 11.37
N PHE A 171 -0.85 22.22 12.35
CA PHE A 171 -0.70 22.76 13.71
C PHE A 171 0.34 23.91 13.74
N ASP A 172 0.07 24.99 13.01
CA ASP A 172 1.00 26.12 12.83
C ASP A 172 0.51 27.40 13.54
N PRO A 173 1.34 28.47 13.63
CA PRO A 173 0.94 29.72 14.27
C PRO A 173 -0.32 30.36 13.66
N LYS A 174 -0.54 30.22 12.35
CA LYS A 174 -1.73 30.76 11.67
C LYS A 174 -2.99 30.05 12.15
N THR A 175 -2.97 28.73 12.21
CA THR A 175 -4.11 27.92 12.64
C THR A 175 -4.35 28.05 14.14
N LYS A 176 -3.29 28.10 14.97
CA LYS A 176 -3.40 28.42 16.41
C LYS A 176 -4.10 29.78 16.65
N LYS A 177 -3.81 30.78 15.81
CA LYS A 177 -4.48 32.10 15.86
C LYS A 177 -5.96 31.99 15.52
N ILE A 178 -6.34 31.21 14.50
CA ILE A 178 -7.75 30.94 14.16
C ILE A 178 -8.48 30.29 15.35
N VAL A 179 -7.91 29.22 15.93
CA VAL A 179 -8.48 28.58 17.13
C VAL A 179 -8.65 29.60 18.27
N SER A 180 -7.65 30.45 18.48
CA SER A 180 -7.71 31.48 19.53
C SER A 180 -8.83 32.50 19.32
N GLN A 181 -9.01 32.96 18.08
CA GLN A 181 -10.11 33.88 17.72
C GLN A 181 -11.48 33.21 17.92
N LEU A 182 -11.62 31.94 17.53
CA LEU A 182 -12.86 31.18 17.71
C LEU A 182 -13.22 31.03 19.19
N VAL A 183 -12.25 30.64 20.02
CA VAL A 183 -12.45 30.51 21.47
C VAL A 183 -12.80 31.86 22.08
N GLN A 184 -12.10 32.94 21.72
CA GLN A 184 -12.39 34.29 22.23
C GLN A 184 -13.80 34.78 21.85
N SER A 185 -14.31 34.42 20.67
CA SER A 185 -15.64 34.83 20.21
C SER A 185 -16.82 34.18 20.98
N GLN A 186 -16.57 33.12 21.75
CA GLN A 186 -17.59 32.47 22.56
C GLN A 186 -18.01 33.35 23.75
N LYS A 187 -19.24 33.21 24.25
CA LYS A 187 -19.69 33.98 25.44
C LYS A 187 -19.17 33.41 26.77
N SER A 188 -18.93 32.10 26.85
CA SER A 188 -18.43 31.43 28.06
C SER A 188 -17.06 31.98 28.48
N GLU A 189 -16.75 32.04 29.77
CA GLU A 189 -15.38 32.32 30.24
C GLU A 189 -14.51 31.06 30.32
N GLU A 190 -15.16 29.90 30.36
CA GLU A 190 -14.55 28.58 30.44
C GLU A 190 -14.52 27.88 29.07
N LEU A 191 -13.49 27.06 28.86
CA LEU A 191 -13.24 26.20 27.71
C LEU A 191 -13.22 24.73 28.19
N THR A 192 -13.93 23.86 27.47
CA THR A 192 -13.93 22.42 27.72
C THR A 192 -13.09 21.70 26.68
N ALA A 193 -12.07 20.96 27.16
CA ALA A 193 -11.22 20.10 26.36
C ALA A 193 -11.40 18.64 26.80
N GLU A 194 -11.82 17.77 25.91
CA GLU A 194 -11.90 16.33 26.16
C GLU A 194 -10.61 15.66 25.69
N PHE A 195 -10.07 14.82 26.57
CA PHE A 195 -8.89 14.01 26.33
C PHE A 195 -9.32 12.55 26.23
N LEU A 196 -8.90 11.86 25.16
CA LEU A 196 -9.22 10.44 24.99
C LEU A 196 -8.37 9.52 25.89
N LYS A 197 -7.19 9.98 26.33
CA LYS A 197 -6.30 9.26 27.24
C LYS A 197 -6.31 9.88 28.63
N GLN A 198 -6.50 9.04 29.65
CA GLN A 198 -6.55 9.43 31.06
C GLN A 198 -5.20 9.94 31.57
N ASP A 199 -4.09 9.33 31.18
CA ASP A 199 -2.75 9.75 31.65
C ASP A 199 -2.41 11.17 31.17
N LEU A 200 -2.69 11.45 29.89
CA LEU A 200 -2.52 12.80 29.32
C LEU A 200 -3.44 13.83 30.00
N LEU A 201 -4.67 13.44 30.35
CA LEU A 201 -5.61 14.27 31.10
C LEU A 201 -5.06 14.61 32.50
N GLN A 202 -4.54 13.64 33.24
CA GLN A 202 -3.97 13.87 34.58
C GLN A 202 -2.76 14.83 34.53
N HIS A 203 -1.88 14.64 33.55
CA HIS A 203 -0.77 15.56 33.30
C HIS A 203 -1.27 16.97 32.96
N ALA A 204 -2.26 17.08 32.07
CA ALA A 204 -2.86 18.36 31.69
C ALA A 204 -3.53 19.06 32.88
N THR A 205 -4.28 18.34 33.72
CA THR A 205 -4.92 18.87 34.94
C THR A 205 -3.89 19.50 35.88
N THR A 206 -2.75 18.81 36.07
CA THR A 206 -1.67 19.26 36.97
C THR A 206 -0.93 20.47 36.41
N GLU A 207 -0.61 20.49 35.11
CA GLU A 207 0.18 21.56 34.49
C GLU A 207 -0.66 22.83 34.20
N LEU A 208 -1.94 22.66 33.87
CA LEU A 208 -2.82 23.75 33.45
C LEU A 208 -3.72 24.29 34.57
N ASN A 209 -3.73 23.66 35.76
CA ASN A 209 -4.59 24.00 36.91
C ASN A 209 -6.10 24.05 36.55
N GLY A 210 -6.56 23.15 35.67
CA GLY A 210 -7.96 23.07 35.27
C GLY A 210 -8.81 22.17 36.19
N LYS A 211 -10.12 22.32 36.14
CA LYS A 211 -11.06 21.43 36.84
C LYS A 211 -11.33 20.21 35.98
N GLN A 212 -11.04 19.01 36.50
CA GLN A 212 -11.34 17.76 35.80
C GLN A 212 -12.78 17.30 36.08
N GLN A 213 -13.50 16.94 35.02
CA GLN A 213 -14.81 16.30 35.09
C GLN A 213 -14.86 15.11 34.11
N GLY A 214 -14.73 13.89 34.63
CA GLY A 214 -14.63 12.67 33.80
C GLY A 214 -13.40 12.70 32.89
N ASN A 215 -13.62 12.59 31.57
CA ASN A 215 -12.58 12.69 30.53
C ASN A 215 -12.35 14.13 30.03
N THR A 216 -12.94 15.12 30.68
CA THR A 216 -12.87 16.52 30.26
C THR A 216 -12.09 17.37 31.26
N LEU A 217 -11.34 18.32 30.72
CA LEU A 217 -10.66 19.38 31.44
C LEU A 217 -11.39 20.70 31.15
N ILE A 218 -11.83 21.37 32.21
CA ILE A 218 -12.46 22.69 32.15
C ILE A 218 -11.40 23.71 32.58
N LEU A 219 -11.10 24.67 31.70
CA LEU A 219 -10.09 25.70 31.91
C LEU A 219 -10.59 27.09 31.50
N ASP A 220 -10.13 28.13 32.18
CA ASP A 220 -10.37 29.51 31.73
C ASP A 220 -9.78 29.74 30.32
N LYS A 221 -10.48 30.48 29.47
CA LYS A 221 -10.01 30.79 28.10
C LYS A 221 -8.61 31.37 28.01
N LYS A 222 -8.17 32.12 29.04
CA LYS A 222 -6.81 32.68 29.13
C LYS A 222 -5.71 31.60 29.08
N HIS A 223 -6.05 30.34 29.39
CA HIS A 223 -5.14 29.21 29.38
C HIS A 223 -5.08 28.45 28.04
N LEU A 224 -5.83 28.87 27.02
CA LEU A 224 -5.80 28.23 25.69
C LEU A 224 -4.39 28.13 25.12
N ALA A 225 -3.59 29.20 25.19
CA ALA A 225 -2.23 29.19 24.67
C ALA A 225 -1.36 28.13 25.38
N LYS A 226 -1.53 27.98 26.71
CA LYS A 226 -0.84 26.94 27.48
C LYS A 226 -1.31 25.54 27.09
N LEU A 227 -2.61 25.35 26.87
CA LEU A 227 -3.17 24.08 26.39
C LEU A 227 -2.59 23.68 25.02
N LEU A 228 -2.55 24.62 24.06
CA LEU A 228 -2.00 24.36 22.73
C LEU A 228 -0.50 23.98 22.80
N SER A 229 0.29 24.69 23.61
CA SER A 229 1.70 24.36 23.85
C SER A 229 1.89 23.04 24.58
N PHE A 230 1.01 22.71 25.53
CA PHE A 230 1.01 21.43 26.23
C PHE A 230 0.80 20.27 25.25
N ILE A 231 -0.19 20.40 24.34
CA ILE A 231 -0.48 19.37 23.34
C ILE A 231 0.73 19.18 22.41
N GLU A 232 1.32 20.27 21.93
CA GLU A 232 2.50 20.24 21.05
C GLU A 232 3.72 19.56 21.68
N LYS A 233 3.96 19.83 22.97
CA LYS A 233 5.07 19.24 23.73
C LYS A 233 4.86 17.74 23.96
N ASN A 234 3.66 17.34 24.36
CA ASN A 234 3.36 15.96 24.76
C ASN A 234 3.01 15.06 23.57
N SER A 235 2.63 15.61 22.42
CA SER A 235 2.36 14.84 21.20
C SER A 235 3.61 14.15 20.63
N GLN A 236 4.81 14.60 21.00
CA GLN A 236 6.08 13.96 20.60
C GLN A 236 6.33 12.65 21.36
N THR A 237 5.78 12.52 22.58
CA THR A 237 5.95 11.35 23.45
C THR A 237 4.75 10.42 23.38
N GLU A 238 3.54 10.98 23.23
CA GLU A 238 2.32 10.19 23.17
C GLU A 238 1.24 10.93 22.36
N SER A 239 0.96 10.44 21.13
CA SER A 239 -0.12 11.02 20.33
C SER A 239 -1.48 10.60 20.90
N SER A 240 -2.34 11.60 21.14
CA SER A 240 -3.75 11.41 21.47
C SER A 240 -4.56 12.64 21.03
N PRO A 241 -5.67 12.45 20.31
CA PRO A 241 -6.55 13.55 19.94
C PRO A 241 -7.16 14.24 21.17
N VAL A 242 -7.17 15.58 21.13
CA VAL A 242 -7.86 16.43 22.11
C VAL A 242 -9.01 17.14 21.42
N ASN A 243 -10.23 16.95 21.90
CA ASN A 243 -11.43 17.58 21.34
C ASN A 243 -11.74 18.87 22.10
N LEU A 244 -11.83 20.00 21.39
CA LEU A 244 -12.40 21.24 21.91
C LEU A 244 -13.84 21.38 21.40
N TYR A 245 -14.78 21.47 22.33
CA TYR A 245 -16.20 21.65 22.00
C TYR A 245 -16.54 23.13 21.98
N LEU A 246 -16.81 23.67 20.79
CA LEU A 246 -17.08 25.10 20.57
C LEU A 246 -18.36 25.27 19.73
N PRO A 247 -19.57 25.04 20.28
CA PRO A 247 -20.81 25.05 19.51
C PRO A 247 -20.94 26.29 18.61
N PRO A 248 -21.27 26.13 17.31
CA PRO A 248 -21.69 24.90 16.61
C PRO A 248 -20.54 24.05 16.01
N LEU A 249 -19.29 24.28 16.40
CA LEU A 249 -18.09 23.65 15.86
C LEU A 249 -17.47 22.66 16.85
N LYS A 250 -16.82 21.63 16.31
CA LYS A 250 -15.89 20.78 17.05
C LYS A 250 -14.50 20.97 16.46
N ILE A 251 -13.52 21.22 17.30
CA ILE A 251 -12.11 21.28 16.89
C ILE A 251 -11.41 20.06 17.47
N ILE A 252 -10.74 19.28 16.64
CA ILE A 252 -9.97 18.10 17.07
C ILE A 252 -8.51 18.40 16.82
N ILE A 253 -7.72 18.42 17.89
CA ILE A 253 -6.28 18.60 17.80
C ILE A 253 -5.64 17.22 17.83
N ASP A 254 -5.07 16.81 16.71
CA ASP A 254 -4.36 15.54 16.54
C ASP A 254 -3.06 15.84 15.80
N PHE A 255 -2.02 16.13 16.61
CA PHE A 255 -0.76 16.66 16.13
C PHE A 255 -0.13 15.74 15.06
N PRO A 256 0.38 16.29 13.94
CA PRO A 256 0.67 17.72 13.68
C PRO A 256 -0.47 18.49 13.00
N HIS A 257 -1.74 18.09 13.19
CA HIS A 257 -2.88 18.70 12.52
C HIS A 257 -3.98 19.15 13.48
N ILE A 258 -4.83 20.06 12.99
CA ILE A 258 -6.07 20.50 13.62
C ILE A 258 -7.19 20.25 12.63
N TYR A 259 -8.25 19.58 13.07
CA TYR A 259 -9.44 19.32 12.29
C TYR A 259 -10.58 20.21 12.78
N PHE A 260 -11.23 20.92 11.87
CA PHE A 260 -12.41 21.72 12.13
C PHE A 260 -13.63 20.98 11.57
N THR A 261 -14.54 20.57 12.45
CA THR A 261 -15.79 19.91 12.08
C THR A 261 -16.97 20.83 12.33
N GLY A 262 -17.83 20.98 11.32
CA GLY A 262 -19.08 21.74 11.40
C GLY A 262 -19.66 22.00 10.02
N SER A 263 -20.73 22.80 9.94
CA SER A 263 -21.41 23.07 8.68
C SER A 263 -20.51 23.77 7.65
N CYS A 264 -20.63 23.40 6.36
CA CYS A 264 -19.81 23.93 5.27
C CYS A 264 -19.70 25.46 5.28
N ASN A 265 -20.83 26.17 5.38
CA ASN A 265 -20.85 27.63 5.37
C ASN A 265 -20.07 28.23 6.55
N LYS A 266 -20.14 27.58 7.72
CA LYS A 266 -19.41 28.03 8.91
C LYS A 266 -17.91 27.82 8.72
N LEU A 267 -17.49 26.65 8.23
CA LEU A 267 -16.08 26.37 7.96
C LEU A 267 -15.51 27.30 6.89
N ASN A 268 -16.26 27.59 5.82
CA ASN A 268 -15.90 28.56 4.78
C ASN A 268 -15.63 29.95 5.34
N SER A 269 -16.49 30.43 6.24
CA SER A 269 -16.32 31.74 6.87
C SER A 269 -15.08 31.86 7.76
N ILE A 270 -14.58 30.72 8.29
CA ILE A 270 -13.50 30.67 9.28
C ILE A 270 -12.15 30.44 8.63
N LEU A 271 -12.11 29.48 7.70
CA LEU A 271 -10.87 29.03 7.08
C LEU A 271 -10.60 29.74 5.74
N GLY A 272 -11.61 30.41 5.19
CA GLY A 272 -11.61 30.88 3.80
C GLY A 272 -11.78 29.70 2.84
N GLU A 273 -12.49 29.92 1.74
CA GLU A 273 -12.28 29.09 0.55
C GLU A 273 -11.15 29.73 -0.26
N GLU A 274 -10.11 28.96 -0.55
CA GLU A 274 -9.49 29.10 -1.87
C GLU A 274 -10.57 28.70 -2.88
N LYS A 275 -11.18 29.70 -3.51
CA LYS A 275 -11.97 29.51 -4.73
C LYS A 275 -11.05 29.21 -5.89
#